data_AF-A0A972WF04-F1
#
_entry.id   AF-A0A972WF04-F1
#
_cell.length_a   1.000
_cell.length_b   1.000
_cell.length_c   1.000
_cell.angle_alpha   90.00
_cell.angle_beta   90.00
_cell.angle_gamma   90.00
#
_symmetry.space_group_name_H-M   'P 1'
#
loop_
_entity.id
_entity.type
_entity.pdbx_description
1 polymer ?
#
loop_
_entity_poly.entity_id
_entity_poly.type
_entity_poly.pdbx_seq_one_letter_code
_entity_poly.pdbx_strand_id
1 'polypeptide(L)'
;MKTIVLVLLVLSASISAVAEDKLFKSIDVFELELAADTQISPDGSQVAYSRVAKDIMTDRSVSNIWIVDANGEHHRPLLSGAENYSSPRWSPSGDRLAYVSNSGDRGAQIHVRWMDTGQTAVLSNVRGGPSSLTWSPDGTQIAFEMFVETDAASLAPPPKAPEGAKWAPGVKVIDQMRYRADGAGYLEHGNSHLFVLSADGGSPRMMTSGDHDYNGPFAWSKDGRRIYFAANL
;
A
#
# COMPACT_ATOMS: atom_id res chain seq x y z
N MET A 1 15.67 64.89 -59.67
CA MET A 1 15.52 64.15 -58.40
C MET A 1 14.06 63.72 -58.27
N LYS A 2 13.76 62.42 -58.29
CA LYS A 2 12.41 61.87 -58.07
C LYS A 2 12.42 61.14 -56.73
N THR A 3 11.59 61.58 -55.79
CA THR A 3 11.45 60.98 -54.46
C THR A 3 10.35 59.93 -54.53
N ILE A 4 10.68 58.66 -54.24
CA ILE A 4 9.72 57.56 -54.15
C ILE A 4 9.34 57.41 -52.68
N VAL A 5 8.04 57.54 -52.38
CA VAL A 5 7.47 57.28 -51.05
C VAL A 5 6.99 55.83 -51.02
N LEU A 6 7.56 55.04 -50.11
CA LEU A 6 7.15 53.65 -49.87
C LEU A 6 6.07 53.62 -48.78
N VAL A 7 4.86 53.19 -49.13
CA VAL A 7 3.77 52.97 -48.17
C VAL A 7 3.91 51.54 -47.62
N LEU A 8 4.10 51.41 -46.30
CA LEU A 8 4.15 50.12 -45.61
C LEU A 8 2.73 49.71 -45.23
N LEU A 9 2.24 48.61 -45.80
CA LEU A 9 0.95 48.00 -45.46
C LEU A 9 1.15 47.03 -44.29
N VAL A 10 0.62 47.34 -43.11
CA VAL A 10 0.65 46.43 -41.96
C VAL A 10 -0.56 45.48 -42.05
N LEU A 11 -0.30 44.20 -42.35
CA LEU A 11 -1.31 43.14 -42.25
C LEU A 11 -1.47 42.74 -40.78
N SER A 12 -2.62 43.06 -40.19
CA SER A 12 -3.02 42.58 -38.87
C SER A 12 -3.46 41.11 -38.98
N ALA A 13 -2.61 40.17 -38.61
CA ALA A 13 -3.01 38.78 -38.44
C ALA A 13 -3.71 38.62 -37.08
N SER A 14 -5.02 38.40 -37.09
CA SER A 14 -5.77 38.03 -35.90
C SER A 14 -5.36 36.62 -35.46
N ILE A 15 -4.57 36.52 -34.40
CA ILE A 15 -4.30 35.25 -33.74
C ILE A 15 -5.56 34.88 -32.96
N SER A 16 -6.36 33.97 -33.51
CA SER A 16 -7.40 33.31 -32.72
C SER A 16 -6.72 32.44 -31.67
N ALA A 17 -6.82 32.85 -30.39
CA ALA A 17 -6.41 32.02 -29.28
C ALA A 17 -7.30 30.76 -29.28
N VAL A 18 -6.70 29.59 -29.52
CA VAL A 18 -7.38 28.31 -29.32
C VAL A 18 -7.64 28.21 -27.83
N ALA A 19 -8.91 28.23 -27.42
CA ALA A 19 -9.28 28.01 -26.03
C ALA A 19 -8.75 26.63 -25.61
N GLU A 20 -7.90 26.62 -24.59
CA GLU A 20 -7.39 25.40 -23.99
C GLU A 20 -8.59 24.59 -23.49
N ASP A 21 -8.70 23.35 -23.97
CA ASP A 21 -9.80 22.45 -23.67
C ASP A 21 -9.72 22.01 -22.20
N LYS A 22 -10.48 22.69 -21.32
CA LYS A 22 -10.48 22.51 -19.86
C LYS A 22 -11.23 21.26 -19.38
N LEU A 23 -11.65 20.38 -20.28
CA LEU A 23 -12.39 19.18 -19.91
C LEU A 23 -11.43 18.09 -19.43
N PHE A 24 -11.83 17.39 -18.38
CA PHE A 24 -11.13 16.21 -17.88
C PHE A 24 -11.15 15.11 -18.94
N LYS A 25 -9.97 14.62 -19.33
CA LYS A 25 -9.74 13.55 -20.29
C LYS A 25 -9.34 12.28 -19.56
N SER A 26 -9.51 11.13 -20.21
CA SER A 26 -9.10 9.85 -19.64
C SER A 26 -7.62 9.82 -19.26
N ILE A 27 -6.77 10.53 -20.00
CA ILE A 27 -5.33 10.61 -19.73
C ILE A 27 -5.02 11.39 -18.44
N ASP A 28 -5.90 12.30 -18.02
CA ASP A 28 -5.70 13.13 -16.82
C ASP A 28 -5.78 12.29 -15.54
N VAL A 29 -6.24 11.03 -15.62
CA VAL A 29 -6.21 10.08 -14.50
C VAL A 29 -4.79 9.85 -13.97
N PHE A 30 -3.77 10.01 -14.83
CA PHE A 30 -2.37 9.88 -14.45
C PHE A 30 -1.81 11.08 -13.69
N GLU A 31 -2.50 12.23 -13.77
CA GLU A 31 -2.16 13.45 -13.03
C GLU A 31 -2.87 13.52 -11.66
N LEU A 32 -3.77 12.57 -11.37
CA LEU A 32 -4.48 12.51 -10.09
C LEU A 32 -3.62 11.95 -8.97
N GLU A 33 -3.61 12.65 -7.85
CA GLU A 33 -2.93 12.22 -6.63
C GLU A 33 -3.88 12.24 -5.44
N LEU A 34 -3.98 11.12 -4.73
CA LEU A 34 -4.88 10.92 -3.61
C LEU A 34 -4.10 10.87 -2.29
N ALA A 35 -4.51 11.69 -1.32
CA ALA A 35 -4.10 11.51 0.07
C ALA A 35 -4.96 10.45 0.75
N ALA A 36 -4.32 9.42 1.31
CA ALA A 36 -4.95 8.30 1.98
C ALA A 36 -4.20 7.92 3.26
N ASP A 37 -4.88 7.20 4.16
CA ASP A 37 -4.31 6.67 5.41
C ASP A 37 -3.51 7.70 6.23
N THR A 38 -4.15 8.83 6.50
CA THR A 38 -3.60 9.95 7.25
C THR A 38 -3.41 9.61 8.73
N GLN A 39 -2.22 9.90 9.26
CA GLN A 39 -1.84 9.65 10.65
C GLN A 39 -1.21 10.89 11.28
N ILE A 40 -1.77 11.32 12.41
CA ILE A 40 -1.22 12.40 13.22
C ILE A 40 -0.17 11.80 14.16
N SER A 41 0.99 12.45 14.26
CA SER A 41 2.03 12.11 15.24
C SER A 41 1.51 12.23 16.68
N PRO A 42 2.08 11.50 17.66
CA PRO A 42 1.56 11.49 19.03
C PRO A 42 1.57 12.85 19.71
N ASP A 43 2.53 13.72 19.37
CA ASP A 43 2.62 15.09 19.89
C ASP A 43 1.77 16.10 19.10
N GLY A 44 1.13 15.65 18.01
CA GLY A 44 0.28 16.46 17.15
C GLY A 44 1.03 17.43 16.24
N SER A 45 2.36 17.39 16.19
CA SER A 45 3.18 18.36 15.43
C SER A 45 3.22 18.08 13.93
N GLN A 46 3.12 16.81 13.54
CA GLN A 46 3.27 16.34 12.17
C GLN A 46 2.15 15.39 11.77
N VAL A 47 1.87 15.35 10.47
CA VAL A 47 0.93 14.44 9.82
C VAL A 47 1.66 13.64 8.74
N ALA A 48 1.68 12.32 8.88
CA ALA A 48 2.18 11.39 7.87
C ALA A 48 1.00 10.77 7.11
N TYR A 49 1.10 10.62 5.79
CA TYR A 49 0.02 10.05 5.00
C TYR A 49 0.56 9.37 3.74
N SER A 50 -0.23 8.47 3.16
CA SER A 50 0.06 7.84 1.88
C SER A 50 -0.44 8.73 0.73
N ARG A 51 0.44 9.07 -0.21
CA ARG A 51 0.11 9.78 -1.45
C ARG A 51 0.12 8.78 -2.60
N VAL A 52 -1.06 8.49 -3.13
CA VAL A 52 -1.27 7.49 -4.18
C VAL A 52 -1.41 8.19 -5.52
N ALA A 53 -0.58 7.83 -6.49
CA ALA A 53 -0.60 8.32 -7.85
C ALA A 53 -0.68 7.15 -8.85
N LYS A 54 -0.89 7.44 -10.13
CA LYS A 54 -0.84 6.45 -11.23
C LYS A 54 0.39 6.72 -12.09
N ASP A 55 1.22 5.70 -12.28
CA ASP A 55 2.38 5.78 -13.16
C ASP A 55 1.94 5.48 -14.60
N ILE A 56 2.03 6.49 -15.47
CA ILE A 56 1.68 6.41 -16.89
C ILE A 56 2.53 5.41 -17.67
N MET A 57 3.79 5.19 -17.26
CA MET A 57 4.71 4.34 -18.00
C MET A 57 4.47 2.85 -17.75
N THR A 58 3.88 2.51 -16.60
CA THR A 58 3.68 1.12 -16.16
C THR A 58 2.22 0.77 -15.89
N ASP A 59 1.30 1.72 -16.08
CA ASP A 59 -0.14 1.59 -15.83
C ASP A 59 -0.46 1.02 -14.44
N ARG A 60 0.30 1.46 -13.43
CA ARG A 60 0.21 0.94 -12.06
C ARG A 60 -0.04 2.06 -11.05
N SER A 61 -0.60 1.69 -9.90
CA SER A 61 -0.67 2.60 -8.76
C SER A 61 0.66 2.62 -8.03
N VAL A 62 1.13 3.81 -7.63
CA VAL A 62 2.33 3.98 -6.81
C VAL A 62 1.94 4.74 -5.55
N SER A 63 2.26 4.17 -4.39
CA SER A 63 2.06 4.81 -3.08
C SER A 63 3.39 5.27 -2.51
N ASN A 64 3.46 6.52 -2.09
CA ASN A 64 4.60 7.10 -1.36
C ASN A 64 4.13 7.64 -0.02
N ILE A 65 5.01 7.72 0.99
CA ILE A 65 4.66 8.34 2.28
C ILE A 65 5.17 9.78 2.29
N TRP A 66 4.27 10.71 2.56
CA TRP A 66 4.53 12.14 2.70
C TRP A 66 4.32 12.58 4.14
N ILE A 67 4.97 13.69 4.50
CA ILE A 67 4.84 14.31 5.80
C ILE A 67 4.62 15.82 5.65
N VAL A 68 3.81 16.38 6.53
CA VAL A 68 3.53 17.81 6.61
C VAL A 68 3.39 18.21 8.08
N ASP A 69 3.80 19.42 8.44
CA ASP A 69 3.56 19.94 9.78
C ASP A 69 2.06 20.21 9.97
N ALA A 70 1.57 20.17 11.21
CA ALA A 70 0.15 20.35 11.50
C ALA A 70 -0.39 21.74 11.12
N ASN A 71 0.49 22.73 10.95
CA ASN A 71 0.15 24.07 10.44
C ASN A 71 0.12 24.16 8.89
N GLY A 72 0.44 23.07 8.18
CA GLY A 72 0.50 23.01 6.72
C GLY A 72 1.86 23.35 6.11
N GLU A 73 2.86 23.69 6.92
CA GLU A 73 4.22 23.99 6.46
C GLU A 73 5.06 22.71 6.28
N HIS A 74 6.24 22.87 5.69
CA HIS A 74 7.23 21.81 5.48
C HIS A 74 6.70 20.52 4.84
N HIS A 75 5.68 20.65 3.98
CA HIS A 75 5.13 19.55 3.20
C HIS A 75 6.19 18.94 2.27
N ARG A 76 6.55 17.68 2.50
CA ARG A 76 7.64 17.01 1.76
C ARG A 76 7.46 15.49 1.71
N PRO A 77 8.06 14.81 0.71
CA PRO A 77 8.13 13.35 0.72
C PRO A 77 8.99 12.88 1.90
N LEU A 78 8.55 11.81 2.57
CA LEU A 78 9.30 11.13 3.62
C LEU A 78 9.92 9.83 3.10
N LEU A 79 9.14 9.04 2.36
CA LEU A 79 9.58 7.83 1.68
C LEU A 79 8.98 7.83 0.27
N SER A 80 9.83 7.91 -0.75
CA SER A 80 9.39 7.93 -2.14
C SER A 80 10.31 7.14 -3.06
N GLY A 81 9.74 6.60 -4.14
CA GLY A 81 10.50 5.92 -5.18
C GLY A 81 9.64 5.11 -6.13
N ALA A 82 10.28 4.21 -6.89
CA ALA A 82 9.61 3.25 -7.76
C ALA A 82 9.03 2.04 -7.00
N GLU A 83 9.10 2.03 -5.67
CA GLU A 83 8.47 1.01 -4.84
C GLU A 83 7.24 1.61 -4.14
N ASN A 84 6.39 0.75 -3.60
CA ASN A 84 5.28 1.16 -2.77
C ASN A 84 5.72 1.34 -1.32
N TYR A 85 5.24 2.44 -0.73
CA TYR A 85 5.32 2.79 0.67
C TYR A 85 3.92 3.14 1.15
N SER A 86 3.39 2.37 2.09
CA SER A 86 2.00 2.49 2.55
C SER A 86 1.86 2.18 4.03
N SER A 87 0.66 2.37 4.57
CA SER A 87 0.33 2.06 5.96
C SER A 87 1.26 2.70 7.00
N PRO A 88 1.53 4.02 6.93
CA PRO A 88 2.35 4.69 7.93
C PRO A 88 1.69 4.56 9.31
N ARG A 89 2.44 4.25 10.36
CA ARG A 89 1.96 4.18 11.75
C ARG A 89 3.01 4.71 12.69
N TRP A 90 2.71 5.81 13.37
CA TRP A 90 3.59 6.35 14.40
C TRP A 90 3.67 5.40 15.58
N SER A 91 4.88 5.20 16.09
CA SER A 91 5.10 4.62 17.41
C SER A 91 4.46 5.51 18.49
N PRO A 92 4.07 4.96 19.65
CA PRO A 92 3.44 5.75 20.72
C PRO A 92 4.31 6.90 21.23
N SER A 93 5.64 6.74 21.19
CA SER A 93 6.64 7.75 21.53
C SER A 93 6.87 8.80 20.44
N GLY A 94 6.44 8.54 19.20
CA GLY A 94 6.63 9.44 18.05
C GLY A 94 8.05 9.43 17.45
N ASP A 95 8.99 8.68 18.02
CA ASP A 95 10.38 8.60 17.56
C ASP A 95 10.57 7.69 16.34
N ARG A 96 9.61 6.79 16.08
CA ARG A 96 9.61 5.83 14.98
C ARG A 96 8.33 5.85 14.16
N LEU A 97 8.45 5.56 12.87
CA LEU A 97 7.34 5.34 11.93
C LEU A 97 7.44 3.92 11.34
N ALA A 98 6.45 3.08 11.62
CA ALA A 98 6.29 1.80 10.92
C ALA A 98 5.55 2.00 9.60
N TYR A 99 5.85 1.19 8.59
CA TYR A 99 5.18 1.22 7.29
C TYR A 99 5.33 -0.11 6.56
N VAL A 100 4.53 -0.32 5.53
CA VAL A 100 4.65 -1.45 4.62
C VAL A 100 5.36 -0.99 3.35
N SER A 101 6.32 -1.79 2.90
CA SER A 101 6.95 -1.56 1.60
C SER A 101 7.31 -2.88 0.92
N ASN A 102 7.21 -2.88 -0.41
CA ASN A 102 7.73 -3.95 -1.27
C ASN A 102 9.15 -3.64 -1.75
N SER A 103 9.88 -2.74 -1.08
CA SER A 103 11.28 -2.46 -1.41
C SER A 103 12.16 -3.67 -1.09
N GLY A 104 12.52 -4.41 -2.15
CA GLY A 104 13.36 -5.62 -2.11
C GLY A 104 12.69 -6.85 -2.73
N ASP A 105 13.38 -7.99 -2.69
CA ASP A 105 13.02 -9.16 -3.49
C ASP A 105 11.98 -10.10 -2.83
N ARG A 106 11.50 -9.75 -1.63
CA ARG A 106 10.65 -10.63 -0.79
C ARG A 106 9.20 -10.18 -0.72
N GLY A 107 8.75 -9.35 -1.65
CA GLY A 107 7.41 -8.75 -1.62
C GLY A 107 7.24 -7.76 -0.47
N ALA A 108 5.99 -7.47 -0.11
CA ALA A 108 5.66 -6.51 0.93
C ALA A 108 6.13 -6.96 2.32
N GLN A 109 6.84 -6.10 3.04
CA GLN A 109 7.36 -6.31 4.39
C GLN A 109 7.04 -5.10 5.29
N ILE A 110 7.15 -5.29 6.60
CA ILE A 110 7.08 -4.23 7.61
C ILE A 110 8.48 -3.62 7.75
N HIS A 111 8.54 -2.31 7.63
CA HIS A 111 9.74 -1.51 7.84
C HIS A 111 9.49 -0.54 9.00
N VAL A 112 10.56 -0.14 9.67
CA VAL A 112 10.55 0.93 10.67
C VAL A 112 11.62 1.95 10.33
N ARG A 113 11.23 3.22 10.36
CA ARG A 113 12.12 4.38 10.21
C ARG A 113 12.25 5.11 11.54
N TRP A 114 13.48 5.39 11.96
CA TRP A 114 13.80 6.28 13.08
C TRP A 114 13.79 7.73 12.59
N MET A 115 13.04 8.58 13.28
CA MET A 115 12.73 9.94 12.80
C MET A 115 13.82 10.96 13.12
N ASP A 116 14.67 10.67 14.10
CA ASP A 116 15.83 11.48 14.48
C ASP A 116 17.00 11.35 13.48
N THR A 117 17.30 10.13 13.06
CA THR A 117 18.44 9.76 12.22
C THR A 117 18.06 9.56 10.76
N GLY A 118 16.79 9.24 10.49
CA GLY A 118 16.32 8.82 9.18
C GLY A 118 16.72 7.39 8.81
N GLN A 119 17.30 6.62 9.73
CA GLN A 119 17.64 5.22 9.51
C GLN A 119 16.37 4.37 9.32
N THR A 120 16.43 3.38 8.42
CA THR A 120 15.34 2.43 8.17
C THR A 120 15.85 1.00 8.38
N ALA A 121 15.00 0.15 8.96
CA ALA A 121 15.21 -1.31 9.03
C ALA A 121 13.99 -2.06 8.51
N VAL A 122 14.21 -3.24 7.91
CA VAL A 122 13.16 -4.21 7.61
C VAL A 122 12.97 -5.10 8.83
N LEU A 123 11.76 -5.18 9.39
CA LEU A 123 11.49 -5.92 10.63
C LEU A 123 10.88 -7.30 10.39
N SER A 124 10.23 -7.51 9.24
CA SER A 124 9.57 -8.78 8.92
C SER A 124 10.28 -9.55 7.81
N ASN A 125 10.02 -10.86 7.79
CA ASN A 125 10.33 -11.74 6.68
C ASN A 125 9.16 -12.70 6.48
N VAL A 126 8.07 -12.17 5.92
CA VAL A 126 6.79 -12.88 5.77
C VAL A 126 6.45 -13.11 4.30
N ARG A 127 5.59 -14.10 4.03
CA ARG A 127 5.16 -14.42 2.65
C ARG A 127 3.86 -13.73 2.24
N GLY A 128 2.90 -13.56 3.16
CA GLY A 128 1.52 -13.19 2.83
C GLY A 128 1.19 -11.71 2.73
N GLY A 129 2.20 -10.82 2.63
CA GLY A 129 2.00 -9.36 2.55
C GLY A 129 1.32 -8.76 3.80
N PRO A 130 2.07 -8.18 4.74
CA PRO A 130 1.50 -7.63 5.96
C PRO A 130 0.68 -6.36 5.69
N SER A 131 -0.40 -6.18 6.45
CA SER A 131 -1.30 -5.02 6.35
C SER A 131 -1.85 -4.62 7.73
N SER A 132 -2.62 -3.52 7.78
CA SER A 132 -3.38 -3.11 8.97
C SER A 132 -2.53 -2.92 10.25
N LEU A 133 -1.34 -2.34 10.15
CA LEU A 133 -0.37 -2.25 11.26
C LEU A 133 -0.90 -1.44 12.46
N THR A 134 -0.53 -1.84 13.68
CA THR A 134 -0.74 -1.08 14.92
C THR A 134 0.33 -1.38 15.97
N TRP A 135 0.82 -0.34 16.64
CA TRP A 135 1.81 -0.46 17.71
C TRP A 135 1.15 -0.86 19.03
N SER A 136 1.83 -1.68 19.82
CA SER A 136 1.49 -1.84 21.23
C SER A 136 1.67 -0.51 21.97
N PRO A 137 0.92 -0.23 23.06
CA PRO A 137 0.99 1.05 23.76
C PRO A 137 2.38 1.40 24.33
N ASP A 138 3.18 0.38 24.62
CA ASP A 138 4.57 0.52 25.10
C ASP A 138 5.60 0.65 23.95
N GLY A 139 5.17 0.56 22.69
CA GLY A 139 6.03 0.66 21.52
C GLY A 139 6.99 -0.51 21.31
N THR A 140 6.80 -1.63 22.02
CA THR A 140 7.71 -2.80 21.93
C THR A 140 7.28 -3.80 20.86
N GLN A 141 6.03 -3.76 20.40
CA GLN A 141 5.47 -4.73 19.48
C GLN A 141 4.63 -4.04 18.39
N ILE A 142 4.54 -4.69 17.23
CA ILE A 142 3.67 -4.30 16.13
C ILE A 142 2.74 -5.48 15.86
N ALA A 143 1.43 -5.24 15.98
CA ALA A 143 0.42 -6.16 15.49
C ALA A 143 0.05 -5.82 14.04
N PHE A 144 -0.23 -6.84 13.25
CA PHE A 144 -0.55 -6.70 11.83
C PHE A 144 -1.44 -7.86 11.38
N GLU A 145 -2.11 -7.65 10.25
CA GLU A 145 -2.87 -8.68 9.55
C GLU A 145 -2.01 -9.27 8.42
N MET A 146 -2.16 -10.57 8.16
CA MET A 146 -1.53 -11.22 7.01
C MET A 146 -2.36 -12.42 6.55
N PHE A 147 -2.51 -12.57 5.23
CA PHE A 147 -3.13 -13.75 4.64
C PHE A 147 -2.21 -14.97 4.77
N VAL A 148 -2.79 -16.10 5.16
CA VAL A 148 -2.09 -17.38 5.24
C VAL A 148 -2.77 -18.36 4.29
N GLU A 149 -2.02 -18.72 3.25
CA GLU A 149 -2.43 -19.75 2.31
C GLU A 149 -2.54 -21.11 3.02
N THR A 150 -3.61 -21.83 2.72
CA THR A 150 -3.84 -23.20 3.18
C THR A 150 -4.05 -24.11 1.98
N ASP A 151 -3.90 -25.42 2.18
CA ASP A 151 -4.16 -26.40 1.13
C ASP A 151 -5.63 -26.34 0.72
N ALA A 152 -5.89 -26.13 -0.57
CA ALA A 152 -7.24 -26.20 -1.11
C ALA A 152 -7.82 -27.62 -0.93
N ALA A 153 -9.13 -27.71 -0.69
CA ALA A 153 -9.80 -29.00 -0.65
C ALA A 153 -9.53 -29.80 -1.93
N SER A 154 -9.41 -31.12 -1.77
CA SER A 154 -9.26 -32.04 -2.88
C SER A 154 -10.31 -33.13 -2.77
N LEU A 155 -11.00 -33.41 -3.89
CA LEU A 155 -11.96 -34.50 -3.97
C LEU A 155 -11.26 -35.87 -4.07
N ALA A 156 -10.08 -35.89 -4.68
CA ALA A 156 -9.24 -37.08 -4.82
C ALA A 156 -7.81 -36.67 -5.20
N PRO A 157 -6.77 -37.45 -4.85
CA PRO A 157 -5.42 -37.22 -5.33
C PRO A 157 -5.38 -37.19 -6.87
N PRO A 158 -4.70 -36.21 -7.49
CA PRO A 158 -4.61 -36.15 -8.94
C PRO A 158 -3.82 -37.36 -9.49
N PRO A 159 -4.22 -37.93 -10.63
CA PRO A 159 -3.47 -39.02 -11.25
C PRO A 159 -2.07 -38.54 -11.64
N LYS A 160 -1.07 -39.43 -11.54
CA LYS A 160 0.31 -39.11 -11.91
C LYS A 160 0.42 -39.03 -13.44
N ALA A 161 0.81 -37.87 -13.95
CA ALA A 161 1.04 -37.68 -15.37
C ALA A 161 2.23 -38.56 -15.85
N PRO A 162 2.13 -39.21 -17.03
CA PRO A 162 3.28 -39.87 -17.67
C PRO A 162 4.42 -38.88 -17.93
N GLU A 163 5.65 -39.40 -18.04
CA GLU A 163 6.82 -38.59 -18.36
C GLU A 163 6.64 -37.85 -19.71
N GLY A 164 6.88 -36.54 -19.71
CA GLY A 164 6.73 -35.68 -20.89
C GLY A 164 5.30 -35.24 -21.22
N ALA A 165 4.29 -35.68 -20.45
CA ALA A 165 2.91 -35.29 -20.69
C ALA A 165 2.67 -33.80 -20.36
N LYS A 166 1.94 -33.10 -21.24
CA LYS A 166 1.44 -31.75 -21.02
C LYS A 166 -0.06 -31.80 -20.81
N TRP A 167 -0.49 -31.92 -19.56
CA TRP A 167 -1.91 -31.95 -19.22
C TRP A 167 -2.48 -30.53 -19.07
N ALA A 168 -3.80 -30.45 -19.16
CA ALA A 168 -4.52 -29.24 -18.75
C ALA A 168 -4.28 -28.96 -17.26
N PRO A 169 -4.49 -27.71 -16.79
CA PRO A 169 -4.49 -27.41 -15.37
C PRO A 169 -5.43 -28.34 -14.60
N GLY A 170 -5.02 -28.71 -13.38
CA GLY A 170 -5.82 -29.57 -12.51
C GLY A 170 -7.21 -29.00 -12.23
N VAL A 171 -8.15 -29.86 -11.85
CA VAL A 171 -9.49 -29.44 -11.41
C VAL A 171 -9.33 -28.52 -10.20
N LYS A 172 -9.90 -27.31 -10.28
CA LYS A 172 -9.99 -26.40 -9.13
C LYS A 172 -11.24 -26.78 -8.33
N VAL A 173 -11.03 -27.29 -7.13
CA VAL A 173 -12.11 -27.57 -6.18
C VAL A 173 -12.36 -26.29 -5.37
N ILE A 174 -13.63 -25.95 -5.18
CA ILE A 174 -14.04 -24.73 -4.50
C ILE A 174 -15.00 -25.15 -3.39
N ASP A 175 -14.54 -24.97 -2.17
CA ASP A 175 -15.25 -25.27 -0.93
C ASP A 175 -15.42 -24.02 -0.04
N GLN A 176 -14.75 -22.91 -0.38
CA GLN A 176 -14.93 -21.62 0.27
C GLN A 176 -16.11 -20.84 -0.33
N MET A 177 -16.88 -20.18 0.55
CA MET A 177 -17.99 -19.33 0.14
C MET A 177 -17.53 -18.13 -0.70
N ARG A 178 -16.41 -17.50 -0.32
CA ARG A 178 -15.73 -16.47 -1.10
C ARG A 178 -14.55 -17.07 -1.85
N TYR A 179 -14.73 -17.27 -3.14
CA TYR A 179 -13.70 -17.89 -4.00
C TYR A 179 -13.30 -17.01 -5.19
N ARG A 180 -14.00 -15.89 -5.40
CA ARG A 180 -13.71 -14.90 -6.44
C ARG A 180 -13.98 -13.48 -5.95
N ALA A 181 -13.25 -12.53 -6.53
CA ALA A 181 -13.49 -11.09 -6.38
C ALA A 181 -13.32 -10.36 -7.72
N ASP A 182 -14.05 -9.26 -7.89
CA ASP A 182 -13.96 -8.41 -9.07
C ASP A 182 -12.54 -7.84 -9.22
N GLY A 183 -12.00 -7.88 -10.44
CA GLY A 183 -10.63 -7.48 -10.75
C GLY A 183 -9.55 -8.49 -10.32
N ALA A 184 -9.74 -9.23 -9.23
CA ALA A 184 -8.77 -10.23 -8.73
C ALA A 184 -8.95 -11.64 -9.34
N GLY A 185 -10.15 -11.98 -9.80
CA GLY A 185 -10.41 -13.31 -10.35
C GLY A 185 -10.64 -14.34 -9.25
N TYR A 186 -9.99 -15.50 -9.32
CA TYR A 186 -10.07 -16.50 -8.26
C TYR A 186 -9.14 -16.15 -7.11
N LEU A 187 -9.65 -16.26 -5.90
CA LEU A 187 -8.87 -16.04 -4.69
C LEU A 187 -8.01 -17.27 -4.38
N GLU A 188 -6.89 -17.02 -3.71
CA GLU A 188 -6.08 -18.06 -3.10
C GLU A 188 -6.84 -18.68 -1.92
N HIS A 189 -6.62 -19.98 -1.69
CA HIS A 189 -7.25 -20.68 -0.57
C HIS A 189 -6.46 -20.38 0.72
N GLY A 190 -7.17 -20.03 1.79
CA GLY A 190 -6.55 -19.53 3.01
C GLY A 190 -7.44 -18.52 3.73
N ASN A 191 -6.89 -17.92 4.79
CA ASN A 191 -7.57 -16.93 5.62
C ASN A 191 -6.63 -15.82 6.08
N SER A 192 -7.17 -14.62 6.33
CA SER A 192 -6.44 -13.55 7.02
C SER A 192 -6.31 -13.83 8.51
N HIS A 193 -5.10 -13.74 9.05
CA HIS A 193 -4.81 -13.93 10.48
C HIS A 193 -4.13 -12.69 11.09
N LEU A 194 -4.27 -12.56 12.41
CA LEU A 194 -3.55 -11.53 13.18
C LEU A 194 -2.21 -12.08 13.66
N PHE A 195 -1.18 -11.27 13.53
CA PHE A 195 0.18 -11.56 13.96
C PHE A 195 0.72 -10.43 14.84
N VAL A 196 1.73 -10.75 15.63
CA VAL A 196 2.52 -9.79 16.40
C VAL A 196 4.00 -10.04 16.15
N LEU A 197 4.78 -8.99 15.93
CA LEU A 197 6.24 -9.02 15.88
C LEU A 197 6.84 -8.00 16.84
N SER A 198 8.08 -8.25 17.30
CA SER A 198 8.82 -7.27 18.11
C SER A 198 9.24 -6.08 17.25
N ALA A 199 9.17 -4.87 17.82
CA ALA A 199 9.63 -3.64 17.17
C ALA A 199 11.15 -3.59 16.92
N ASP A 200 11.91 -4.52 17.51
CA ASP A 200 13.34 -4.71 17.25
C ASP A 200 13.59 -5.75 16.14
N GLY A 201 12.52 -6.32 15.57
CA GLY A 201 12.54 -7.35 14.54
C GLY A 201 12.43 -8.78 15.10
N GLY A 202 12.39 -9.74 14.19
CA GLY A 202 12.34 -11.17 14.51
C GLY A 202 11.17 -11.89 13.84
N SER A 203 10.95 -13.13 14.24
CA SER A 203 9.88 -13.97 13.69
C SER A 203 8.51 -13.54 14.23
N PRO A 204 7.54 -13.21 13.36
CA PRO A 204 6.19 -12.92 13.82
C PRO A 204 5.52 -14.14 14.43
N ARG A 205 4.67 -13.89 15.44
CA ARG A 205 3.84 -14.91 16.09
C ARG A 205 2.38 -14.70 15.70
N MET A 206 1.76 -15.76 15.18
CA MET A 206 0.33 -15.78 14.91
C MET A 206 -0.46 -15.75 16.23
N MET A 207 -1.51 -14.94 16.27
CA MET A 207 -2.38 -14.73 17.45
C MET A 207 -3.72 -15.42 17.34
N THR A 208 -4.19 -15.68 16.12
CA THR A 208 -5.48 -16.30 15.83
C THR A 208 -5.29 -17.71 15.26
N SER A 209 -6.35 -18.50 15.21
CA SER A 209 -6.29 -19.91 14.76
C SER A 209 -7.61 -20.33 14.11
N GLY A 210 -7.62 -21.49 13.44
CA GLY A 210 -8.81 -22.00 12.75
C GLY A 210 -9.01 -21.36 11.38
N ASP A 211 -10.08 -21.79 10.69
CA ASP A 211 -10.25 -21.52 9.26
C ASP A 211 -11.22 -20.36 9.01
N HIS A 212 -10.91 -19.21 9.59
CA HIS A 212 -11.75 -18.01 9.57
C HIS A 212 -10.94 -16.76 9.25
N ASP A 213 -11.58 -15.78 8.61
CA ASP A 213 -11.00 -14.47 8.35
C ASP A 213 -11.02 -13.56 9.59
N TYR A 214 -9.84 -13.09 9.97
CA TYR A 214 -9.60 -12.12 11.04
C TYR A 214 -9.20 -10.74 10.49
N ASN A 215 -9.77 -10.35 9.34
CA ASN A 215 -9.48 -9.12 8.59
C ASN A 215 -10.36 -7.91 8.99
N GLY A 216 -11.01 -7.97 10.16
CA GLY A 216 -11.75 -6.84 10.71
C GLY A 216 -10.84 -5.83 11.43
N PRO A 217 -11.36 -4.66 11.81
CA PRO A 217 -10.63 -3.69 12.63
C PRO A 217 -10.14 -4.34 13.92
N PHE A 218 -8.92 -4.00 14.33
CA PHE A 218 -8.35 -4.46 15.60
C PHE A 218 -7.53 -3.37 16.29
N ALA A 219 -7.39 -3.50 17.62
CA ALA A 219 -6.65 -2.56 18.45
C ALA A 219 -6.11 -3.23 19.71
N TRP A 220 -4.97 -2.76 20.20
CA TRP A 220 -4.43 -3.16 21.49
C TRP A 220 -5.27 -2.64 22.65
N SER A 221 -5.33 -3.41 23.74
CA SER A 221 -5.79 -2.90 25.03
C SER A 221 -4.83 -1.85 25.57
N LYS A 222 -5.32 -0.94 26.43
CA LYS A 222 -4.50 0.13 27.01
C LYS A 222 -3.26 -0.36 27.77
N ASP A 223 -3.34 -1.55 28.36
CA ASP A 223 -2.24 -2.19 29.08
C ASP A 223 -1.32 -3.04 28.18
N GLY A 224 -1.60 -3.11 26.86
CA GLY A 224 -0.82 -3.87 25.89
C GLY A 224 -0.93 -5.40 26.00
N ARG A 225 -1.82 -5.91 26.87
CA ARG A 225 -1.91 -7.37 27.15
C ARG A 225 -2.89 -8.12 26.25
N ARG A 226 -3.78 -7.42 25.55
CA ARG A 226 -4.84 -8.00 24.72
C ARG A 226 -4.96 -7.24 23.40
N ILE A 227 -5.53 -7.91 22.41
CA ILE A 227 -5.96 -7.30 21.15
C ILE A 227 -7.46 -7.54 21.02
N TYR A 228 -8.22 -6.47 20.86
CA TYR A 228 -9.63 -6.52 20.48
C TYR A 228 -9.72 -6.54 18.96
N PHE A 229 -10.54 -7.41 18.40
CA PHE A 229 -10.72 -7.52 16.95
C PHE A 229 -12.16 -7.92 16.60
N ALA A 230 -12.57 -7.62 15.38
CA ALA A 230 -13.77 -8.17 14.76
C ALA A 230 -13.38 -9.28 13.78
N ALA A 231 -14.14 -10.38 13.77
CA ALA A 231 -13.89 -11.51 12.88
C ALA A 231 -15.21 -12.16 12.44
N ASN A 232 -15.17 -12.83 11.29
CA ASN A 232 -16.28 -13.64 10.79
C ASN A 232 -16.01 -15.11 11.14
N LEU A 233 -16.48 -15.52 12.33
CA LEU A 233 -16.38 -16.90 12.84
C LEU A 233 -17.56 -17.76 12.36
#